data_AF-A0A2R7Y9S8-F1
#
_entry.id   AF-A0A2R7Y9S8-F1
#
_cell.length_a   1.000
_cell.length_b   1.000
_cell.length_c   1.000
_cell.angle_alpha   90.00
_cell.angle_beta   90.00
_cell.angle_gamma   90.00
#
_symmetry.space_group_name_H-M   'P 1'
#
loop_
_entity.id
_entity.type
_entity.pdbx_description
1 polymer ?
#
loop_
_entity_poly.entity_id
_entity_poly.type
_entity_poly.pdbx_seq_one_letter_code
_entity_poly.pdbx_strand_id
1 'polypeptide(L)'
;MAVAKCRLCGREVCRKHLGGRGYCVVCEDLMCRVCGERLSVTSCVYCGKLVCRECSIEVEPGIRACLDCYVRYGGKRFKTRT
;
A
#
# COMPACT_ATOMS: atom_id res chain seq x y z
N MET A 1 5.35 7.25 27.40
CA MET A 1 4.51 6.10 27.77
C MET A 1 3.63 5.70 26.59
N ALA A 2 3.46 4.40 26.35
CA ALA A 2 2.45 3.91 25.40
C ALA A 2 1.06 4.15 25.99
N VAL A 3 0.09 4.51 25.14
CA VAL A 3 -1.26 4.87 25.61
C VAL A 3 -2.36 4.11 24.88
N ALA A 4 -2.03 3.44 23.78
CA ALA A 4 -3.01 2.76 22.95
C ALA A 4 -2.37 1.61 22.14
N LYS A 5 -3.21 0.63 21.79
CA LYS A 5 -2.86 -0.47 20.91
C LYS A 5 -3.40 -0.21 19.50
N CYS A 6 -2.55 -0.33 18.48
CA CYS A 6 -2.96 -0.23 17.08
C CYS A 6 -3.98 -1.33 16.76
N ARG A 7 -5.15 -0.95 16.23
CA ARG A 7 -6.23 -1.90 15.89
C ARG A 7 -5.92 -2.79 14.70
N LEU A 8 -4.90 -2.46 13.90
CA LEU A 8 -4.53 -3.21 12.70
C LEU A 8 -3.39 -4.21 12.96
N CYS A 9 -2.27 -3.77 13.55
CA CYS A 9 -1.09 -4.61 13.77
C CYS A 9 -0.88 -5.03 15.23
N GLY A 10 -1.68 -4.51 16.16
CA GLY A 10 -1.59 -4.85 17.58
C GLY A 10 -0.40 -4.23 18.33
N ARG A 11 0.44 -3.40 17.69
CA ARG A 11 1.56 -2.71 18.37
C ARG A 11 1.06 -1.70 19.39
N GLU A 12 1.74 -1.61 20.53
CA GLU A 12 1.54 -0.54 21.50
C GLU A 12 2.26 0.74 21.05
N VAL A 13 1.55 1.87 21.08
CA VAL A 13 2.07 3.16 20.62
C VAL A 13 1.73 4.27 21.60
N CYS A 14 2.59 5.30 21.66
CA CYS A 14 2.28 6.52 22.39
C CYS A 14 1.27 7.37 21.62
N ARG A 15 0.68 8.38 22.28
CA ARG A 15 -0.39 9.22 21.70
C ARG A 15 0.02 9.86 20.38
N LYS A 16 1.28 10.29 20.27
CA LYS A 16 1.84 10.95 19.08
C LYS A 16 1.91 10.03 17.86
N HIS A 17 2.01 8.71 18.05
CA HIS A 17 2.16 7.74 16.97
C HIS A 17 0.87 6.94 16.70
N LEU A 18 -0.24 7.29 17.36
CA LEU A 18 -1.56 6.80 17.03
C LEU A 18 -2.23 7.77 16.05
N GLY A 19 -2.50 7.32 14.83
CA GLY A 19 -3.20 8.06 13.80
C GLY A 19 -4.70 8.13 14.02
N GLY A 20 -5.38 8.89 13.17
CA GLY A 20 -6.80 9.24 13.33
C GLY A 20 -7.75 8.05 13.26
N ARG A 21 -7.37 6.95 12.59
CA ARG A 21 -8.21 5.74 12.46
C ARG A 21 -8.01 4.72 13.58
N GLY A 22 -7.25 5.08 14.63
CA GLY A 22 -6.85 4.13 15.68
C GLY A 22 -5.80 3.12 15.20
N TYR A 23 -5.13 3.43 14.08
CA TYR A 23 -3.98 2.70 13.57
C TYR A 23 -2.72 3.46 13.93
N CYS A 24 -1.58 2.78 14.09
CA CYS A 24 -0.32 3.51 14.22
C CYS A 24 0.00 4.21 12.90
N VAL A 25 0.73 5.32 12.97
CA VAL A 25 1.12 6.11 11.78
C VAL A 25 1.79 5.26 10.69
N VAL A 26 2.59 4.27 11.09
CA VAL A 26 3.22 3.31 10.16
C VAL A 26 2.18 2.49 9.39
N CYS A 27 1.14 2.00 10.06
CA CYS A 27 0.06 1.27 9.40
C CYS A 27 -0.74 2.18 8.47
N GLU A 28 -0.98 3.44 8.86
CA GLU A 28 -1.66 4.41 7.99
C GLU A 28 -0.85 4.74 6.73
N ASP A 29 0.47 4.88 6.86
CA ASP A 29 1.38 5.16 5.75
C ASP A 29 1.46 4.01 4.73
N LEU A 30 1.35 2.78 5.23
CA LEU A 30 1.38 1.55 4.44
C LEU A 30 0.02 1.13 3.86
N MET A 31 -1.02 1.96 3.98
CA MET A 31 -2.32 1.65 3.37
C MET A 31 -2.25 1.73 1.85
N CYS A 32 -2.99 0.83 1.20
CA CYS A 32 -3.21 0.89 -0.23
C CYS A 32 -3.79 2.26 -0.61
N ARG A 33 -3.14 2.95 -1.54
CA ARG A 33 -3.54 4.28 -2.02
C ARG A 33 -4.66 4.23 -3.07
N VAL A 34 -5.20 3.03 -3.33
CA VAL A 34 -6.38 2.82 -4.19
C VAL A 34 -7.64 2.68 -3.33
N CYS A 35 -7.69 1.69 -2.44
CA CYS A 35 -8.87 1.48 -1.59
C CYS A 35 -8.81 2.15 -0.22
N GLY A 36 -7.62 2.44 0.34
CA GLY A 36 -7.48 2.98 1.69
C GLY A 36 -7.86 2.04 2.83
N GLU A 37 -8.27 0.80 2.53
CA GLU A 37 -8.81 -0.19 3.48
C GLU A 37 -7.84 -1.32 3.84
N ARG A 38 -6.95 -1.70 2.92
CA ARG A 38 -6.01 -2.82 3.09
C ARG A 38 -4.57 -2.33 3.10
N LEU A 39 -3.70 -3.03 3.82
CA LEU A 39 -2.26 -2.78 3.74
C LEU A 39 -1.76 -3.09 2.32
N SER A 40 -0.82 -2.28 1.85
CA SER A 40 -0.13 -2.54 0.59
C SER A 40 0.81 -3.72 0.70
N VAL A 41 0.94 -4.46 -0.39
CA VAL A 41 1.94 -5.53 -0.52
C VAL A 41 3.15 -5.11 -1.34
N THR A 42 3.01 -4.08 -2.17
CA THR A 42 4.08 -3.49 -2.98
C THR A 42 3.64 -2.11 -3.50
N SER A 43 4.48 -1.47 -4.30
CA SER A 43 4.16 -0.28 -5.09
C SER A 43 3.85 -0.65 -6.55
N CYS A 44 2.97 0.12 -7.19
CA CYS A 44 2.68 -0.01 -8.61
C CYS A 44 3.94 0.33 -9.44
N VAL A 45 4.37 -0.58 -10.31
CA VAL A 45 5.56 -0.39 -11.17
C VAL A 45 5.46 0.86 -12.09
N TYR A 46 4.24 1.32 -12.38
CA TYR A 46 4.01 2.46 -13.28
C TYR A 46 3.89 3.81 -12.58
N CYS A 47 3.26 3.87 -11.40
CA CYS A 47 2.95 5.14 -10.73
C CYS A 47 3.47 5.25 -9.29
N GLY A 48 4.12 4.23 -8.76
CA GLY A 48 4.70 4.21 -7.41
C GLY A 48 3.68 4.13 -6.27
N LYS A 49 2.37 4.22 -6.54
CA LYS A 49 1.33 4.10 -5.49
C LYS A 49 1.45 2.76 -4.77
N LEU A 50 1.37 2.79 -3.44
CA LEU A 50 1.22 1.58 -2.62
C LEU A 50 -0.10 0.87 -2.96
N VAL A 51 -0.04 -0.43 -3.24
CA VAL A 51 -1.18 -1.25 -3.70
C VAL A 51 -1.30 -2.54 -2.91
N CYS A 52 -2.54 -2.92 -2.58
CA CYS A 52 -2.87 -4.24 -2.03
C CYS A 52 -3.06 -5.27 -3.15
N ARG A 53 -3.15 -6.55 -2.79
CA ARG A 53 -3.37 -7.65 -3.76
C ARG A 53 -4.65 -7.46 -4.58
N GLU A 54 -5.74 -7.02 -3.95
CA GLU A 54 -7.04 -6.83 -4.61
C GLU A 54 -7.08 -5.65 -5.60
N CYS A 55 -6.29 -4.60 -5.34
CA CYS A 55 -6.28 -3.40 -6.17
C CYS A 55 -5.16 -3.39 -7.22
N SER A 56 -4.49 -4.53 -7.41
CA SER A 56 -3.38 -4.67 -8.34
C SER A 56 -3.35 -6.04 -9.00
N ILE A 57 -2.75 -6.10 -10.17
CA ILE A 57 -2.50 -7.33 -10.90
C ILE A 57 -0.99 -7.58 -10.96
N GLU A 58 -0.60 -8.85 -10.90
CA GLU A 58 0.78 -9.26 -11.13
C GLU A 58 1.07 -9.26 -12.63
N VAL A 59 2.06 -8.48 -13.06
CA VAL A 59 2.44 -8.36 -14.47
C VAL A 59 3.69 -9.18 -14.79
N GLU A 60 4.55 -9.38 -13.79
CA GLU A 60 5.69 -10.30 -13.78
C GLU A 60 5.82 -10.85 -12.34
N PRO A 61 6.51 -11.99 -12.11
CA PRO A 61 6.65 -12.56 -10.78
C PRO A 61 7.14 -11.53 -9.74
N GLY A 62 6.29 -11.23 -8.75
CA GLY A 62 6.57 -10.23 -7.71
C GLY A 62 6.45 -8.76 -8.13
N ILE A 63 6.19 -8.45 -9.41
CA ILE A 63 5.98 -7.09 -9.93
C ILE A 63 4.49 -6.87 -10.17
N ARG A 64 3.93 -5.84 -9.54
CA ARG A 64 2.50 -5.54 -9.63
C ARG A 64 2.22 -4.13 -10.17
N ALA A 65 1.11 -4.02 -10.88
CA ALA A 65 0.56 -2.76 -11.35
C ALA A 65 -0.81 -2.54 -10.73
N CYS A 66 -1.16 -1.30 -10.34
CA CYS A 66 -2.56 -1.00 -10.00
C CYS A 66 -3.45 -1.22 -11.23
N LEU A 67 -4.71 -1.57 -11.00
CA LEU A 67 -5.67 -1.85 -12.07
C LEU A 67 -5.79 -0.66 -13.04
N ASP A 68 -5.79 0.57 -12.54
CA ASP A 68 -5.83 1.79 -13.38
C ASP A 68 -4.67 1.85 -14.38
N CYS A 69 -3.44 1.62 -13.91
CA CYS A 69 -2.27 1.64 -14.77
C CYS A 69 -2.22 0.42 -15.70
N TYR A 70 -2.68 -0.74 -15.24
CA TYR A 70 -2.78 -1.91 -16.09
C TYR A 70 -3.74 -1.69 -17.26
N VAL A 71 -4.91 -1.09 -17.04
CA VAL A 71 -5.85 -0.74 -18.11
C VAL A 71 -5.23 0.28 -19.09
N ARG A 72 -4.43 1.23 -18.60
CA ARG A 72 -3.81 2.28 -19.43
C ARG A 72 -2.56 1.82 -20.19
N TYR A 73 -1.77 0.93 -19.61
CA TYR A 73 -0.41 0.62 -20.08
C TYR A 73 -0.13 -0.87 -20.26
N GLY A 74 -1.02 -1.78 -19.83
CA GLY A 74 -0.78 -3.23 -19.80
C GLY A 74 -0.49 -3.88 -21.15
N GLY A 75 -0.74 -3.19 -22.26
CA GLY A 75 -0.34 -3.62 -23.61
C GLY A 75 1.03 -3.08 -24.09
N LYS A 76 1.69 -2.21 -23.34
CA LYS A 76 2.96 -1.57 -23.72
C LYS A 76 4.06 -2.07 -22.80
N ARG A 77 4.92 -2.94 -23.34
CA ARG A 77 6.10 -3.50 -22.66
C ARG A 77 6.96 -2.36 -22.11
N PHE A 78 6.83 -2.08 -20.82
CA PHE A 78 7.52 -0.96 -20.17
C PHE A 78 8.91 -1.43 -19.79
N LYS A 79 9.93 -0.95 -20.50
CA LYS A 79 11.33 -1.14 -20.10
C LYS A 79 11.55 -0.35 -18.81
N THR A 80 11.73 -1.05 -17.70
CA THR A 80 12.26 -0.47 -16.47
C THR A 80 13.59 0.20 -16.78
N ARG A 81 13.69 1.51 -16.49
CA ARG A 81 14.97 2.23 -16.50
C ARG A 81 15.78 1.71 -15.30
N THR A 82 16.83 0.97 -15.59
CA THR A 82 17.93 0.64 -14.68
C THR A 82 18.63 1.92 -14.23
#